data_AF-A0A7X6IA24-F1
#
_entry.id   AF-A0A7X6IA24-F1
#
_cell.length_a   1.000
_cell.length_b   1.000
_cell.length_c   1.000
_cell.angle_alpha   90.00
_cell.angle_beta   90.00
_cell.angle_gamma   90.00
#
_symmetry.space_group_name_H-M   'P 1'
#
loop_
_entity.id
_entity.type
_entity.pdbx_description
1 polymer ?
#
loop_
_entity_poly.entity_id
_entity_poly.type
_entity_poly.pdbx_seq_one_letter_code
_entity_poly.pdbx_strand_id
1 'polypeptide(L)'
;MLDGLGVEMVNTLPSTPTIPFNLIDGEVQISPIPKISPKDDLEQLLKEIQSAAKKGTVDQQKIQSALDILEGNPIANRAYSGFPLLHYNGPDKVGVVTPIFDARGGKIGGNVNIHQIWYDNHIESDTALLDDSAVRDVPWTATYTIDVLNGGADDFSPFVMYFDDPSLSMPGMPPMPHVGMDATFYPMSDGHRYVIKVKHAPAKYYNLTYTWGWRIHPPRVQVTEKLAKAAPDETGVMRDLLWWETSTFGANPRQDEASKLYAIGKIGELAPAKRMWQALRDARSASAGQVVELISDALISFRDWSDRTRLPRGVQADPNSDITLVYLNNTLYANATSFNNWRGPGAIFKATVLNGDHFIHAYVNVDFGGSRGWENQFQQSGGPGGSHTFGRVHWWMNTALPLNSIIVPPASADGITLGRHNVETILNYDAPQRIKLYQFDPLHHDVAVYSLH
;
A
#
# COMPACT_ATOMS: atom_id res chain seq x y z
N MET A 1 -23.98 11.44 -7.08
CA MET A 1 -24.34 10.92 -5.74
C MET A 1 -24.66 12.11 -4.86
N LEU A 2 -25.47 11.97 -3.84
CA LEU A 2 -25.70 13.05 -2.87
C LEU A 2 -25.02 12.68 -1.54
N ASP A 3 -24.54 13.68 -0.81
CA ASP A 3 -24.16 13.53 0.59
C ASP A 3 -25.41 13.48 1.50
N GLY A 4 -25.22 13.30 2.80
CA GLY A 4 -26.30 13.22 3.78
C GLY A 4 -27.11 14.52 3.95
N LEU A 5 -26.65 15.64 3.37
CA LEU A 5 -27.38 16.91 3.29
C LEU A 5 -28.16 17.05 1.97
N GLY A 6 -28.06 16.08 1.08
CA GLY A 6 -28.68 16.12 -0.25
C GLY A 6 -27.90 16.95 -1.28
N VAL A 7 -26.65 17.33 -0.99
CA VAL A 7 -25.80 18.08 -1.92
C VAL A 7 -25.08 17.11 -2.85
N GLU A 8 -24.99 17.45 -4.14
CA GLU A 8 -24.30 16.62 -5.11
C GLU A 8 -22.80 16.52 -4.83
N MET A 9 -22.33 15.28 -4.66
CA MET A 9 -20.92 14.92 -4.71
C MET A 9 -20.53 14.72 -6.18
N VAL A 10 -19.98 15.75 -6.83
CA VAL A 10 -19.49 15.66 -8.21
C VAL A 10 -18.36 14.64 -8.36
N ASN A 11 -18.11 14.18 -9.59
CA ASN A 11 -17.10 13.15 -9.90
C ASN A 11 -17.33 11.80 -9.17
N THR A 12 -18.58 11.48 -8.86
CA THR A 12 -19.02 10.17 -8.31
C THR A 12 -19.88 9.36 -9.28
N LEU A 13 -19.97 9.83 -10.53
CA LEU A 13 -20.66 9.11 -11.60
C LEU A 13 -19.67 8.11 -12.23
N PRO A 14 -19.95 6.80 -12.16
CA PRO A 14 -19.08 5.80 -12.77
C PRO A 14 -19.22 5.79 -14.30
N SER A 15 -18.49 4.91 -14.96
CA SER A 15 -18.59 4.72 -16.41
C SER A 15 -20.00 4.34 -16.84
N THR A 16 -20.38 4.78 -18.03
CA THR A 16 -21.68 4.51 -18.65
C THR A 16 -21.48 3.82 -20.00
N PRO A 17 -22.54 3.24 -20.61
CA PRO A 17 -22.42 2.62 -21.93
C PRO A 17 -21.89 3.57 -23.02
N THR A 18 -22.14 4.87 -22.89
CA THR A 18 -21.75 5.89 -23.87
C THR A 18 -20.47 6.64 -23.50
N ILE A 19 -20.05 6.57 -22.24
CA ILE A 19 -18.85 7.22 -21.72
C ILE A 19 -18.07 6.18 -20.89
N PRO A 20 -17.29 5.31 -21.53
CA PRO A 20 -16.38 4.42 -20.83
C PRO A 20 -15.31 5.25 -20.12
N PHE A 21 -14.93 4.83 -18.90
CA PHE A 21 -13.92 5.51 -18.07
C PHE A 21 -14.27 6.97 -17.76
N ASN A 22 -15.52 7.24 -17.38
CA ASN A 22 -16.04 8.59 -17.14
C ASN A 22 -15.20 9.44 -16.19
N LEU A 23 -14.42 8.84 -15.28
CA LEU A 23 -13.58 9.54 -14.32
C LEU A 23 -12.13 9.75 -14.80
N ILE A 24 -11.73 9.22 -15.95
CA ILE A 24 -10.48 9.63 -16.60
C ILE A 24 -10.70 11.01 -17.24
N ASP A 25 -9.80 11.95 -16.96
CA ASP A 25 -9.81 13.31 -17.49
C ASP A 25 -8.86 13.45 -18.68
N GLY A 26 -9.40 13.26 -19.88
CA GLY A 26 -8.66 13.36 -21.13
C GLY A 26 -8.14 12.02 -21.66
N GLU A 27 -7.19 12.10 -22.60
CA GLU A 27 -6.59 10.92 -23.22
C GLU A 27 -5.50 10.32 -22.32
N VAL A 28 -5.48 9.00 -22.22
CA VAL A 28 -4.39 8.27 -21.57
C VAL A 28 -3.16 8.28 -22.47
N GLN A 29 -2.04 8.75 -21.94
CA GLN A 29 -0.77 8.73 -22.68
C GLN A 29 -0.03 7.42 -22.40
N ILE A 30 0.48 6.79 -23.45
CA ILE A 30 1.19 5.51 -23.35
C ILE A 30 2.55 5.67 -24.05
N SER A 31 3.63 5.29 -23.37
CA SER A 31 4.97 5.25 -23.97
C SER A 31 5.72 3.97 -23.61
N PRO A 32 6.58 3.43 -24.48
CA PRO A 32 7.36 2.24 -24.17
C PRO A 32 8.48 2.55 -23.16
N ILE A 33 8.76 1.60 -22.27
CA ILE A 33 9.85 1.64 -21.30
C ILE A 33 10.55 0.27 -21.20
N PRO A 34 11.82 0.19 -20.74
CA PRO A 34 12.41 -1.09 -20.35
C PRO A 34 11.58 -1.72 -19.22
N LYS A 35 11.12 -2.95 -19.43
CA LYS A 35 10.28 -3.65 -18.45
C LYS A 35 11.05 -4.25 -17.26
N ILE A 36 12.36 -4.05 -17.14
CA ILE A 36 13.14 -4.71 -16.08
C ILE A 36 12.68 -4.21 -14.70
N SER A 37 12.35 -5.15 -13.80
CA SER A 37 11.84 -4.86 -12.47
C SER A 37 12.97 -4.85 -11.42
N PRO A 38 12.76 -4.23 -10.24
CA PRO A 38 13.73 -4.33 -9.15
C PRO A 38 13.93 -5.78 -8.69
N LYS A 39 12.91 -6.63 -8.82
CA LYS A 39 12.98 -8.06 -8.54
C LYS A 39 13.90 -8.79 -9.54
N ASP A 40 13.79 -8.49 -10.84
CA ASP A 40 14.62 -9.10 -11.88
C ASP A 40 16.11 -8.81 -11.62
N ASP A 41 16.47 -7.53 -11.44
CA ASP A 41 17.85 -7.11 -11.19
C ASP A 41 18.36 -7.63 -9.85
N LEU A 42 17.56 -7.60 -8.78
CA LEU A 42 17.98 -8.08 -7.46
C LEU A 42 18.24 -9.59 -7.47
N GLU A 43 17.38 -10.39 -8.11
CA GLU A 43 17.59 -11.84 -8.22
C GLU A 43 18.89 -12.15 -8.99
N GLN A 44 19.10 -11.45 -10.11
CA GLN A 44 20.29 -11.61 -10.94
C GLN A 44 21.55 -11.25 -10.15
N LEU A 45 21.57 -10.09 -9.48
CA LEU A 45 22.71 -9.62 -8.69
C LEU A 45 23.05 -10.60 -7.57
N LEU A 46 22.06 -11.07 -6.80
CA LEU A 46 22.30 -12.06 -5.73
C LEU A 46 22.92 -13.35 -6.29
N LYS A 47 22.43 -13.87 -7.41
CA LYS A 47 23.00 -15.06 -8.08
C LYS A 47 24.43 -14.82 -8.55
N GLU A 48 24.71 -13.66 -9.14
CA GLU A 48 26.03 -13.29 -9.64
C GLU A 48 27.06 -13.09 -8.52
N ILE A 49 26.68 -12.42 -7.43
CA ILE A 49 27.52 -12.26 -6.23
C ILE A 49 27.86 -13.63 -5.65
N GLN A 50 26.87 -14.52 -5.49
CA GLN A 50 27.12 -15.86 -4.98
C GLN A 50 28.06 -16.67 -5.90
N SER A 51 27.88 -16.56 -7.21
CA SER A 51 28.71 -17.24 -8.21
C SER A 51 30.16 -16.74 -8.18
N ALA A 52 30.37 -15.43 -8.05
CA ALA A 52 31.70 -14.84 -7.90
C ALA A 52 32.37 -15.30 -6.58
N ALA A 53 31.62 -15.30 -5.48
CA ALA A 53 32.09 -15.72 -4.16
C ALA A 53 32.51 -17.19 -4.14
N LYS A 54 31.76 -18.08 -4.79
CA LYS A 54 32.13 -19.50 -5.00
C LYS A 54 33.43 -19.68 -5.77
N LYS A 55 33.82 -18.70 -6.58
CA LYS A 55 35.10 -18.65 -7.31
C LYS A 55 36.20 -17.91 -6.53
N GLY A 56 35.95 -17.54 -5.28
CA GLY A 56 36.92 -16.85 -4.41
C GLY A 56 36.95 -15.33 -4.56
N THR A 57 35.98 -14.71 -5.24
CA THR A 57 35.95 -13.26 -5.49
C THR A 57 34.75 -12.58 -4.80
N VAL A 58 34.99 -11.47 -4.11
CA VAL A 58 33.92 -10.62 -3.55
C VAL A 58 33.70 -9.43 -4.49
N ASP A 59 32.56 -9.41 -5.18
CA ASP A 59 32.22 -8.37 -6.15
C ASP A 59 31.53 -7.18 -5.45
N GLN A 60 32.36 -6.21 -5.02
CA GLN A 60 31.90 -5.02 -4.29
C GLN A 60 30.93 -4.15 -5.11
N GLN A 61 31.09 -4.10 -6.43
CA GLN A 61 30.23 -3.29 -7.29
C GLN A 61 28.82 -3.88 -7.35
N LYS A 62 28.70 -5.20 -7.53
CA LYS A 62 27.37 -5.86 -7.53
C LYS A 62 26.71 -5.83 -6.17
N ILE A 63 27.47 -5.97 -5.09
CA ILE A 63 26.94 -5.80 -3.72
C ILE A 63 26.36 -4.40 -3.55
N GLN A 64 27.09 -3.35 -3.98
CA GLN A 64 26.58 -1.99 -3.91
C GLN A 64 25.33 -1.81 -4.77
N SER A 65 25.30 -2.33 -6.01
CA SER A 65 24.10 -2.25 -6.86
C SER A 65 22.87 -2.93 -6.24
N ALA A 66 23.05 -4.06 -5.53
CA ALA A 66 21.94 -4.72 -4.84
C ALA A 66 21.46 -3.90 -3.62
N LEU A 67 22.39 -3.28 -2.88
CA LEU A 67 22.05 -2.34 -1.80
C LEU A 67 21.30 -1.12 -2.33
N ASP A 68 21.73 -0.57 -3.48
CA ASP A 68 21.09 0.57 -4.11
C ASP A 68 19.63 0.29 -4.49
N ILE A 69 19.31 -0.94 -4.91
CA ILE A 69 17.92 -1.35 -5.16
C ILE A 69 17.12 -1.37 -3.85
N LEU A 70 17.65 -2.02 -2.81
CA LEU A 70 16.94 -2.16 -1.53
C LEU A 70 16.70 -0.81 -0.83
N GLU A 71 17.69 0.08 -0.87
CA GLU A 71 17.65 1.43 -0.28
C GLU A 71 16.97 2.46 -1.20
N GLY A 72 16.66 2.11 -2.45
CA GLY A 72 16.09 3.02 -3.43
C GLY A 72 17.04 4.17 -3.79
N ASN A 73 18.35 3.92 -3.83
CA ASN A 73 19.32 4.91 -4.31
C ASN A 73 19.14 5.13 -5.83
N PRO A 74 19.64 6.25 -6.40
CA PRO A 74 19.55 6.49 -7.84
C PRO A 74 20.26 5.40 -8.66
N ILE A 75 19.55 4.82 -9.63
CA ILE A 75 20.08 3.80 -10.55
C ILE A 75 19.80 4.25 -11.99
N ALA A 76 20.87 4.38 -12.78
CA ALA A 76 20.75 4.84 -14.16
C ALA A 76 19.90 3.88 -15.02
N ASN A 77 19.05 4.45 -15.87
CA ASN A 77 18.24 3.71 -16.84
C ASN A 77 17.32 2.64 -16.21
N ARG A 78 16.80 2.90 -15.00
CA ARG A 78 15.81 2.07 -14.33
C ARG A 78 14.59 2.90 -13.95
N ALA A 79 13.42 2.44 -14.38
CA ALA A 79 12.15 3.11 -14.05
C ALA A 79 11.86 3.08 -12.55
N TYR A 80 12.34 2.06 -11.83
CA TYR A 80 12.22 1.92 -10.38
C TYR A 80 13.28 2.70 -9.58
N SER A 81 14.17 3.45 -10.24
CA SER A 81 15.19 4.25 -9.54
C SER A 81 14.53 5.22 -8.56
N GLY A 82 14.97 5.21 -7.30
CA GLY A 82 14.39 6.05 -6.25
C GLY A 82 13.29 5.38 -5.41
N PHE A 83 12.79 4.21 -5.81
CA PHE A 83 11.79 3.45 -5.05
C PHE A 83 12.49 2.43 -4.14
N PRO A 84 12.55 2.65 -2.81
CA PRO A 84 13.16 1.70 -1.90
C PRO A 84 12.26 0.47 -1.70
N LEU A 85 12.88 -0.70 -1.59
CA LEU A 85 12.18 -1.93 -1.16
C LEU A 85 12.15 -2.06 0.36
N LEU A 86 13.03 -1.33 1.05
CA LEU A 86 12.95 -1.08 2.48
C LEU A 86 11.98 0.09 2.71
N HIS A 87 10.85 -0.16 3.33
CA HIS A 87 9.78 0.85 3.48
C HIS A 87 10.04 1.76 4.68
N TYR A 88 11.19 2.45 4.66
CA TYR A 88 11.67 3.32 5.74
C TYR A 88 11.42 4.82 5.49
N ASN A 89 10.94 5.19 4.30
CA ASN A 89 10.90 6.58 3.82
C ASN A 89 9.49 7.19 3.75
N GLY A 90 8.51 6.65 4.49
CA GLY A 90 7.14 7.19 4.50
C GLY A 90 7.02 8.70 4.73
N PRO A 91 7.85 9.35 5.58
CA PRO A 91 7.88 10.82 5.70
C PRO A 91 8.13 11.59 4.40
N ASP A 92 8.86 10.98 3.46
CA ASP A 92 9.19 11.60 2.17
C ASP A 92 8.08 11.38 1.12
N LYS A 93 7.05 10.59 1.43
CA LYS A 93 5.97 10.18 0.50
C LYS A 93 4.71 11.05 0.63
N VAL A 94 4.88 12.37 0.73
CA VAL A 94 3.78 13.34 0.83
C VAL A 94 3.54 14.03 -0.50
N GLY A 95 2.39 13.75 -1.12
CA GLY A 95 1.88 14.47 -2.28
C GLY A 95 1.06 15.67 -1.84
N VAL A 96 1.26 16.83 -2.48
CA VAL A 96 0.49 18.06 -2.19
C VAL A 96 -0.39 18.41 -3.40
N VAL A 97 -1.70 18.55 -3.18
CA VAL A 97 -2.62 18.97 -4.24
C VAL A 97 -2.41 20.47 -4.51
N THR A 98 -1.84 20.78 -5.68
CA THR A 98 -1.61 22.17 -6.11
C THR A 98 -2.93 22.77 -6.61
N PRO A 99 -3.44 23.86 -6.01
CA PRO A 99 -4.72 24.45 -6.42
C PRO A 99 -4.63 25.11 -7.80
N ILE A 100 -5.73 25.07 -8.54
CA ILE A 100 -5.90 25.72 -9.84
C ILE A 100 -6.92 26.85 -9.69
N PHE A 101 -6.59 28.02 -10.25
CA PHE A 101 -7.41 29.22 -10.18
C PHE A 101 -7.89 29.65 -11.57
N ASP A 102 -9.08 30.23 -11.63
CA ASP A 102 -9.56 30.92 -12.83
C ASP A 102 -8.89 32.30 -13.00
N ALA A 103 -9.20 32.98 -14.10
CA ALA A 103 -8.65 34.31 -14.40
C ALA A 103 -9.04 35.42 -13.40
N ARG A 104 -10.03 35.17 -12.54
CA ARG A 104 -10.50 36.10 -11.50
C ARG A 104 -9.92 35.76 -10.11
N GLY A 105 -9.07 34.74 -10.02
CA GLY A 105 -8.51 34.25 -8.76
C GLY A 105 -9.44 33.34 -7.97
N GLY A 106 -10.56 32.90 -8.56
CA GLY A 106 -11.44 31.89 -7.97
C GLY A 106 -10.80 30.52 -8.03
N LYS A 107 -10.75 29.80 -6.92
CA LYS A 107 -10.26 28.42 -6.88
C LYS A 107 -11.28 27.52 -7.59
N ILE A 108 -10.85 26.80 -8.62
CA ILE A 108 -11.72 25.95 -9.46
C ILE A 108 -11.32 24.47 -9.45
N GLY A 109 -10.16 24.14 -8.90
CA GLY A 109 -9.77 22.76 -8.65
C GLY A 109 -8.35 22.62 -8.12
N GLY A 110 -7.70 21.51 -8.43
CA GLY A 110 -6.28 21.29 -8.17
C GLY A 110 -5.79 19.98 -8.76
N ASN A 111 -4.47 19.78 -8.75
CA ASN A 111 -3.85 18.55 -9.22
C ASN A 111 -2.68 18.11 -8.32
N VAL A 112 -2.55 16.80 -8.12
CA VAL A 112 -1.34 16.16 -7.58
C VAL A 112 -0.79 15.19 -8.63
N ASN A 113 0.53 15.02 -8.67
CA ASN A 113 1.17 13.99 -9.48
C ASN A 113 1.57 12.84 -8.57
N ILE A 114 1.30 11.61 -8.98
CA ILE A 114 1.64 10.39 -8.25
C ILE A 114 2.40 9.47 -9.21
N HIS A 115 3.58 8.99 -8.82
CA HIS A 115 4.37 8.04 -9.60
C HIS A 115 4.32 6.67 -8.93
N GLN A 116 3.85 5.68 -9.68
CA GLN A 116 3.84 4.28 -9.27
C GLN A 116 4.69 3.39 -10.18
N ILE A 117 5.27 2.35 -9.60
CA ILE A 117 5.87 1.23 -10.33
C ILE A 117 5.11 -0.06 -10.00
N TRP A 118 4.83 -0.84 -11.04
CA TRP A 118 4.06 -2.09 -10.93
C TRP A 118 4.93 -3.25 -11.43
N TYR A 119 5.10 -4.27 -10.61
CA TYR A 119 5.81 -5.51 -10.94
C TYR A 119 5.19 -6.65 -10.12
N ASP A 120 5.57 -7.92 -10.33
CA ASP A 120 5.09 -9.11 -9.59
C ASP A 120 4.48 -8.78 -8.23
N ASN A 121 3.27 -9.18 -7.83
CA ASN A 121 2.69 -8.91 -6.48
C ASN A 121 2.88 -7.53 -5.75
N HIS A 122 3.45 -6.49 -6.38
CA HIS A 122 3.84 -5.22 -5.76
C HIS A 122 3.33 -4.04 -6.58
N ILE A 123 2.94 -2.98 -5.87
CA ILE A 123 2.79 -1.62 -6.38
C ILE A 123 3.54 -0.75 -5.39
N GLU A 124 4.53 -0.02 -5.85
CA GLU A 124 5.24 0.98 -5.03
C GLU A 124 4.87 2.37 -5.54
N SER A 125 4.70 3.32 -4.62
CA SER A 125 4.33 4.70 -4.92
C SER A 125 5.29 5.69 -4.27
N ASP A 126 5.49 6.83 -4.94
CA ASP A 126 6.14 8.00 -4.36
C ASP A 126 5.23 8.77 -3.39
N THR A 127 3.93 8.45 -3.38
CA THR A 127 2.91 9.15 -2.61
C THR A 127 2.07 8.15 -1.81
N ALA A 128 2.25 8.16 -0.50
CA ALA A 128 1.46 7.41 0.48
C ALA A 128 0.52 8.33 1.26
N LEU A 129 0.94 9.58 1.52
CA LEU A 129 0.14 10.60 2.19
C LEU A 129 -0.21 11.73 1.24
N LEU A 130 -1.44 12.22 1.31
CA LEU A 130 -1.93 13.32 0.47
C LEU A 130 -2.37 14.52 1.30
N ASP A 131 -1.72 15.66 1.09
CA ASP A 131 -2.21 16.96 1.56
C ASP A 131 -3.19 17.55 0.54
N ASP A 132 -4.46 17.48 0.89
CA ASP A 132 -5.61 17.94 0.11
C ASP A 132 -6.22 19.25 0.65
N SER A 133 -5.56 19.89 1.62
CA SER A 133 -6.08 21.04 2.37
C SER A 133 -6.40 22.25 1.47
N ALA A 134 -5.66 22.41 0.37
CA ALA A 134 -5.86 23.50 -0.57
C ALA A 134 -7.15 23.40 -1.38
N VAL A 135 -7.75 22.21 -1.52
CA VAL A 135 -8.88 21.93 -2.45
C VAL A 135 -10.13 21.38 -1.78
N ARG A 136 -10.32 21.62 -0.48
CA ARG A 136 -11.46 21.07 0.29
C ARG A 136 -12.83 21.21 -0.37
N ASP A 137 -13.13 22.37 -0.94
CA ASP A 137 -14.48 22.70 -1.43
C ASP A 137 -14.65 22.62 -2.95
N VAL A 138 -13.63 22.14 -3.67
CA VAL A 138 -13.63 22.08 -5.14
C VAL A 138 -13.17 20.70 -5.64
N PRO A 139 -13.69 20.20 -6.77
CA PRO A 139 -13.18 18.96 -7.36
C PRO A 139 -11.70 19.12 -7.76
N TRP A 140 -10.97 18.01 -7.80
CA TRP A 140 -9.54 18.00 -8.12
C TRP A 140 -9.18 16.75 -8.90
N THR A 141 -7.93 16.64 -9.33
CA THR A 141 -7.43 15.49 -10.09
C THR A 141 -6.14 14.91 -9.52
N ALA A 142 -5.95 13.61 -9.67
CA ALA A 142 -4.66 12.96 -9.49
C ALA A 142 -4.15 12.52 -10.86
N THR A 143 -2.94 12.94 -11.23
CA THR A 143 -2.26 12.49 -12.44
C THR A 143 -1.26 11.40 -12.07
N TYR A 144 -1.60 10.16 -12.40
CA TYR A 144 -0.77 8.99 -12.16
C TYR A 144 0.20 8.80 -13.33
N THR A 145 1.50 8.72 -13.04
CA THR A 145 2.50 8.13 -13.92
C THR A 145 2.73 6.71 -13.44
N ILE A 146 2.46 5.71 -14.28
CA ILE A 146 2.50 4.30 -13.91
C ILE A 146 3.48 3.58 -14.82
N ASP A 147 4.58 3.11 -14.25
CA ASP A 147 5.57 2.28 -14.94
C ASP A 147 5.27 0.81 -14.71
N VAL A 148 4.83 0.12 -15.77
CA VAL A 148 4.49 -1.30 -15.69
C VAL A 148 5.68 -2.12 -16.13
N LEU A 149 6.37 -2.71 -15.15
CA LEU A 149 7.56 -3.52 -15.31
C LEU A 149 7.16 -5.00 -15.43
N ASN A 150 8.16 -5.89 -15.46
CA ASN A 150 7.98 -7.31 -15.69
C ASN A 150 7.04 -7.91 -14.63
N GLY A 151 5.99 -8.60 -15.08
CA GLY A 151 4.96 -9.17 -14.22
C GLY A 151 3.97 -8.14 -13.67
N GLY A 152 4.07 -6.86 -14.05
CA GLY A 152 3.25 -5.76 -13.56
C GLY A 152 1.89 -5.61 -14.26
N ALA A 153 1.70 -6.22 -15.43
CA ALA A 153 0.49 -6.10 -16.25
C ALA A 153 -0.77 -6.41 -15.44
N ASP A 154 -1.68 -5.45 -15.40
CA ASP A 154 -2.95 -5.51 -14.71
C ASP A 154 -3.86 -4.36 -15.18
N ASP A 155 -5.05 -4.25 -14.61
CA ASP A 155 -5.92 -3.10 -14.83
C ASP A 155 -5.67 -2.04 -13.76
N PHE A 156 -5.44 -0.79 -14.16
CA PHE A 156 -5.39 0.33 -13.25
C PHE A 156 -6.78 0.55 -12.64
N SER A 157 -6.89 0.24 -11.35
CA SER A 157 -8.14 0.26 -10.60
C SER A 157 -8.01 0.99 -9.27
N PRO A 158 -7.96 2.33 -9.28
CA PRO A 158 -8.05 3.12 -8.07
C PRO A 158 -9.48 3.04 -7.50
N PHE A 159 -9.61 2.59 -6.26
CA PHE A 159 -10.82 2.58 -5.46
C PHE A 159 -10.75 3.69 -4.42
N VAL A 160 -11.48 4.78 -4.67
CA VAL A 160 -11.54 5.92 -3.76
C VAL A 160 -12.59 5.68 -2.69
N MET A 161 -12.23 6.00 -1.44
CA MET A 161 -13.16 6.04 -0.33
C MET A 161 -13.47 7.49 0.01
N TYR A 162 -14.75 7.76 0.24
CA TYR A 162 -15.27 9.05 0.66
C TYR A 162 -16.01 8.94 1.99
N PHE A 163 -15.81 9.95 2.82
CA PHE A 163 -16.67 10.30 3.94
C PHE A 163 -17.90 11.07 3.47
N ASP A 164 -18.86 11.20 4.37
CA ASP A 164 -20.01 12.09 4.21
C ASP A 164 -19.62 13.56 4.47
N ASP A 165 -20.57 14.47 4.38
CA ASP A 165 -20.33 15.88 4.71
C ASP A 165 -19.80 16.00 6.16
N PRO A 166 -18.66 16.68 6.37
CA PRO A 166 -18.02 16.74 7.69
C PRO A 166 -18.92 17.36 8.76
N SER A 167 -19.92 18.18 8.39
CA SER A 167 -20.84 18.78 9.36
C SER A 167 -21.81 17.78 10.00
N LEU A 168 -21.97 16.60 9.40
CA LEU A 168 -22.81 15.52 9.92
C LEU A 168 -22.11 14.66 10.98
N SER A 169 -20.79 14.79 11.10
CA SER A 169 -20.02 14.07 12.12
C SER A 169 -20.09 14.83 13.44
N MET A 170 -20.48 14.15 14.52
CA MET A 170 -20.53 14.77 15.84
C MET A 170 -19.15 15.31 16.25
N PRO A 171 -19.06 16.45 16.97
CA PRO A 171 -17.80 16.94 17.50
C PRO A 171 -17.05 15.86 18.31
N GLY A 172 -15.79 15.62 17.96
CA GLY A 172 -14.95 14.60 18.60
C GLY A 172 -15.14 13.17 18.08
N MET A 173 -16.05 12.95 17.12
CA MET A 173 -16.23 11.67 16.44
C MET A 173 -15.47 11.66 15.11
N PRO A 174 -15.03 10.48 14.63
CA PRO A 174 -14.46 10.38 13.29
C PRO A 174 -15.47 10.80 12.21
N PRO A 175 -14.98 11.23 11.03
CA PRO A 175 -15.84 11.50 9.89
C PRO A 175 -16.71 10.28 9.56
N MET A 176 -18.00 10.49 9.32
CA MET A 176 -18.91 9.39 8.98
C MET A 176 -18.54 8.78 7.62
N PRO A 177 -18.32 7.45 7.55
CA PRO A 177 -18.19 6.74 6.27
C PRO A 177 -19.40 6.97 5.38
N HIS A 178 -19.17 7.11 4.08
CA HIS A 178 -20.25 7.24 3.10
C HIS A 178 -20.14 6.16 2.02
N VAL A 179 -19.35 6.42 0.98
CA VAL A 179 -19.22 5.55 -0.19
C VAL A 179 -17.76 5.21 -0.48
N GLY A 180 -17.52 4.01 -0.96
CA GLY A 180 -16.31 3.63 -1.68
C GLY A 180 -16.66 3.30 -3.12
N MET A 181 -15.81 3.68 -4.07
CA MET A 181 -16.05 3.38 -5.48
C MET A 181 -14.79 3.18 -6.30
N ASP A 182 -14.86 2.28 -7.26
CA ASP A 182 -13.85 2.15 -8.30
C ASP A 182 -13.95 3.32 -9.28
N ALA A 183 -12.83 4.03 -9.51
CA ALA A 183 -12.84 5.17 -10.42
C ALA A 183 -12.74 4.74 -11.88
N THR A 184 -11.95 3.70 -12.19
CA THR A 184 -11.72 3.20 -13.55
C THR A 184 -11.15 1.77 -13.55
N PHE A 185 -11.07 1.14 -14.74
CA PHE A 185 -10.40 -0.15 -15.01
C PHE A 185 -9.62 -0.08 -16.32
N TYR A 186 -8.52 0.67 -16.32
CA TYR A 186 -7.76 0.88 -17.54
C TYR A 186 -6.71 -0.23 -17.72
N PRO A 187 -6.74 -1.01 -18.81
CA PRO A 187 -5.84 -2.15 -18.96
C PRO A 187 -4.42 -1.66 -19.23
N MET A 188 -3.47 -2.21 -18.49
CA MET A 188 -2.05 -1.90 -18.63
C MET A 188 -1.24 -3.15 -18.94
N SER A 189 -0.13 -2.96 -19.67
CA SER A 189 0.75 -4.03 -20.12
C SER A 189 2.20 -3.74 -19.76
N ASP A 190 2.96 -4.80 -19.46
CA ASP A 190 4.40 -4.71 -19.21
C ASP A 190 5.14 -3.93 -20.30
N GLY A 191 6.20 -3.24 -19.91
CA GLY A 191 7.07 -2.49 -20.83
C GLY A 191 6.47 -1.19 -21.32
N HIS A 192 5.43 -0.68 -20.64
CA HIS A 192 4.82 0.60 -20.95
C HIS A 192 4.69 1.47 -19.70
N ARG A 193 4.84 2.78 -19.92
CA ARG A 193 4.45 3.84 -19.02
C ARG A 193 3.08 4.35 -19.42
N TYR A 194 2.20 4.52 -18.45
CA TYR A 194 0.88 5.13 -18.61
C TYR A 194 0.82 6.44 -17.84
N VAL A 195 0.30 7.50 -18.45
CA VAL A 195 -0.07 8.74 -17.75
C VAL A 195 -1.58 8.87 -17.78
N ILE A 196 -2.21 8.73 -16.60
CA ILE A 196 -3.67 8.69 -16.43
C ILE A 196 -4.07 9.76 -15.42
N LYS A 197 -4.93 10.68 -15.84
CA LYS A 197 -5.50 11.72 -14.97
C LYS A 197 -6.88 11.30 -14.49
N VAL A 198 -7.09 11.25 -13.17
CA VAL A 198 -8.33 10.77 -12.55
C VAL A 198 -9.03 11.92 -11.82
N LYS A 199 -10.33 12.06 -12.03
CA LYS A 199 -11.19 13.06 -11.38
C LYS A 199 -11.62 12.60 -9.99
N HIS A 200 -11.50 13.51 -9.01
CA HIS A 200 -11.96 13.32 -7.64
C HIS A 200 -13.04 14.33 -7.27
N ALA A 201 -13.92 13.92 -6.33
CA ALA A 201 -14.87 14.81 -5.68
C ALA A 201 -14.13 15.84 -4.80
N PRO A 202 -14.81 16.90 -4.31
CA PRO A 202 -14.20 17.85 -3.38
C PRO A 202 -13.48 17.17 -2.22
N ALA A 203 -12.27 17.65 -1.90
CA ALA A 203 -11.39 16.99 -0.94
C ALA A 203 -11.94 16.94 0.50
N LYS A 204 -12.97 17.73 0.83
CA LYS A 204 -13.66 17.60 2.12
C LYS A 204 -14.23 16.20 2.34
N TYR A 205 -14.57 15.46 1.27
CA TYR A 205 -15.06 14.09 1.35
C TYR A 205 -13.94 13.05 1.30
N TYR A 206 -12.75 13.39 0.80
CA TYR A 206 -11.68 12.43 0.55
C TYR A 206 -11.23 11.72 1.83
N ASN A 207 -11.16 10.39 1.77
CA ASN A 207 -10.65 9.53 2.84
C ASN A 207 -9.29 8.95 2.45
N LEU A 208 -9.27 8.19 1.37
CA LEU A 208 -8.08 7.54 0.79
C LEU A 208 -8.40 7.03 -0.61
N THR A 209 -7.39 6.54 -1.32
CA THR A 209 -7.53 5.75 -2.56
C THR A 209 -6.66 4.52 -2.48
N TYR A 210 -7.28 3.36 -2.64
CA TYR A 210 -6.56 2.10 -2.88
C TYR A 210 -6.27 1.96 -4.36
N THR A 211 -5.07 1.55 -4.71
CA THR A 211 -4.77 1.11 -6.07
C THR A 211 -4.61 -0.41 -6.05
N TRP A 212 -5.59 -1.12 -6.63
CA TRP A 212 -5.63 -2.57 -6.62
C TRP A 212 -4.94 -3.19 -7.85
N GLY A 213 -4.27 -4.33 -7.65
CA GLY A 213 -3.89 -5.26 -8.71
C GLY A 213 -4.73 -6.53 -8.67
N TRP A 214 -5.80 -6.59 -9.47
CA TRP A 214 -6.79 -7.67 -9.42
C TRP A 214 -6.29 -9.04 -9.91
N ARG A 215 -5.23 -9.08 -10.73
CA ARG A 215 -4.69 -10.36 -11.26
C ARG A 215 -3.87 -11.12 -10.23
N ILE A 216 -3.16 -10.39 -9.37
CA ILE A 216 -2.22 -10.95 -8.40
C ILE A 216 -2.62 -10.43 -7.03
N HIS A 217 -3.76 -10.96 -6.57
CA HIS A 217 -4.36 -10.68 -5.29
C HIS A 217 -4.20 -11.93 -4.41
N PRO A 218 -3.86 -11.86 -3.10
CA PRO A 218 -3.99 -10.73 -2.15
C PRO A 218 -2.82 -9.83 -1.72
N PRO A 219 -1.67 -9.69 -2.39
CA PRO A 219 -0.70 -8.68 -1.94
C PRO A 219 -0.60 -7.41 -2.81
N ARG A 220 -1.05 -7.42 -4.06
CA ARG A 220 -0.78 -6.28 -4.95
C ARG A 220 -1.74 -5.13 -4.69
N VAL A 221 -1.34 -4.23 -3.80
CA VAL A 221 -2.10 -3.04 -3.41
C VAL A 221 -1.15 -1.96 -2.89
N GLN A 222 -1.51 -0.71 -3.17
CA GLN A 222 -0.88 0.48 -2.62
C GLN A 222 -1.95 1.48 -2.23
N VAL A 223 -1.70 2.30 -1.22
CA VAL A 223 -2.68 3.25 -0.68
C VAL A 223 -2.13 4.66 -0.66
N THR A 224 -2.90 5.60 -1.20
CA THR A 224 -2.71 7.02 -0.93
C THR A 224 -3.79 7.47 0.06
N GLU A 225 -3.40 7.89 1.25
CA GLU A 225 -4.29 8.24 2.34
C GLU A 225 -4.23 9.74 2.66
N LYS A 226 -5.36 10.31 3.10
CA LYS A 226 -5.45 11.70 3.52
C LYS A 226 -4.55 11.98 4.72
N LEU A 227 -3.61 12.91 4.56
CA LEU A 227 -2.64 13.30 5.59
C LEU A 227 -3.31 13.74 6.89
N ALA A 228 -4.36 14.57 6.80
CA ALA A 228 -5.03 15.18 7.95
C ALA A 228 -5.88 14.20 8.78
N LYS A 229 -5.92 12.92 8.43
CA LYS A 229 -6.45 11.90 9.34
C LYS A 229 -5.60 11.83 10.58
N ALA A 230 -6.26 11.65 11.72
CA ALA A 230 -5.56 11.65 12.99
C ALA A 230 -5.97 10.49 13.89
N ALA A 231 -4.98 9.95 14.59
CA ALA A 231 -5.11 8.95 15.65
C ALA A 231 -4.60 9.52 16.97
N PRO A 232 -5.16 9.15 18.12
CA PRO A 232 -4.56 9.49 19.41
C PRO A 232 -3.23 8.75 19.60
N ASP A 233 -2.19 9.45 20.05
CA ASP A 233 -0.97 8.82 20.57
C ASP A 233 -1.19 8.19 21.96
N GLU A 234 -0.14 7.61 22.53
CA GLU A 234 -0.15 7.00 23.87
C GLU A 234 -0.56 7.95 25.01
N THR A 235 -0.47 9.26 24.78
CA THR A 235 -0.90 10.31 25.72
C THR A 235 -2.32 10.80 25.47
N GLY A 236 -2.99 10.27 24.43
CA GLY A 236 -4.32 10.67 24.00
C GLY A 236 -4.34 11.92 23.11
N VAL A 237 -3.18 12.44 22.69
CA VAL A 237 -3.10 13.61 21.80
C VAL A 237 -3.34 13.14 20.36
N MET A 238 -4.26 13.79 19.66
CA MET A 238 -4.51 13.51 18.24
C MET A 238 -3.30 13.91 17.39
N ARG A 239 -2.77 12.95 16.62
CA ARG A 239 -1.63 13.09 15.72
C ARG A 239 -2.04 12.75 14.30
N ASP A 240 -1.65 13.58 13.35
CA ASP A 240 -1.85 13.29 11.94
C ASP A 240 -0.94 12.15 11.46
N LEU A 241 -1.21 11.62 10.26
CA LEU A 241 -0.44 10.48 9.73
C LEU A 241 1.02 10.85 9.44
N LEU A 242 1.31 12.11 9.09
CA LEU A 242 2.69 12.55 8.89
C LEU A 242 3.47 12.52 10.21
N TRP A 243 2.84 12.85 11.34
CA TRP A 243 3.46 12.72 12.65
C TRP A 243 3.80 11.26 12.97
N TRP A 244 2.94 10.30 12.66
CA TRP A 244 3.22 8.87 12.88
C TRP A 244 4.44 8.41 12.09
N GLU A 245 4.51 8.78 10.82
CA GLU A 245 5.66 8.51 9.96
C GLU A 245 6.94 9.17 10.48
N THR A 246 6.90 10.48 10.77
CA THR A 246 8.08 11.26 11.17
C THR A 246 8.57 10.91 12.58
N SER A 247 7.69 10.55 13.50
CA SER A 247 8.07 10.09 14.85
C SER A 247 8.73 8.71 14.83
N THR A 248 8.43 7.90 13.82
CA THR A 248 9.02 6.57 13.64
C THR A 248 10.33 6.64 12.89
N PHE A 249 10.32 7.22 11.67
CA PHE A 249 11.46 7.15 10.75
C PHE A 249 12.35 8.41 10.76
N GLY A 250 11.93 9.47 11.44
CA GLY A 250 12.58 10.78 11.38
C GLY A 250 11.99 11.67 10.28
N ALA A 251 12.32 12.97 10.30
CA ALA A 251 11.68 13.94 9.41
C ALA A 251 12.06 13.79 7.92
N ASN A 252 13.30 13.36 7.65
CA ASN A 252 13.79 13.08 6.30
C ASN A 252 14.75 11.89 6.36
N PRO A 253 14.23 10.65 6.27
CA PRO A 253 15.03 9.44 6.37
C PRO A 253 16.11 9.32 5.28
N ARG A 254 16.00 10.08 4.18
CA ARG A 254 16.94 10.04 3.05
C ARG A 254 17.96 11.18 3.06
N GLN A 255 17.97 12.01 4.09
CA GLN A 255 18.86 13.18 4.18
C GLN A 255 20.35 12.79 4.16
N ASP A 256 20.72 11.78 4.94
CA ASP A 256 22.09 11.28 5.05
C ASP A 256 22.11 9.80 5.51
N GLU A 257 23.29 9.18 5.49
CA GLU A 257 23.46 7.77 5.88
C GLU A 257 23.01 7.51 7.32
N ALA A 258 23.24 8.45 8.26
CA ALA A 258 22.88 8.25 9.66
C ALA A 258 21.36 8.23 9.85
N SER A 259 20.65 9.15 9.20
CA SER A 259 19.18 9.23 9.19
C SER A 259 18.57 7.99 8.51
N LYS A 260 19.16 7.55 7.40
CA LYS A 260 18.74 6.33 6.70
C LYS A 260 18.92 5.08 7.57
N LEU A 261 20.08 4.93 8.21
CA LEU A 261 20.35 3.79 9.10
C LEU A 261 19.46 3.81 10.34
N TYR A 262 19.16 4.98 10.89
CA TYR A 262 18.19 5.13 11.97
C TYR A 262 16.81 4.60 11.55
N ALA A 263 16.32 5.04 10.39
CA ALA A 263 15.01 4.66 9.88
C ALA A 263 14.95 3.16 9.53
N ILE A 264 15.96 2.62 8.83
CA ILE A 264 16.07 1.17 8.54
C ILE A 264 16.15 0.35 9.85
N GLY A 265 16.76 0.92 10.90
CA GLY A 265 16.80 0.32 12.23
C GLY A 265 15.44 0.09 12.87
N LYS A 266 14.38 0.77 12.41
CA LYS A 266 13.00 0.55 12.87
C LYS A 266 12.33 -0.68 12.28
N ILE A 267 12.81 -1.14 11.12
CA ILE A 267 12.31 -2.36 10.48
C ILE A 267 12.81 -3.57 11.28
N GLY A 268 11.97 -4.59 11.44
CA GLY A 268 12.26 -5.81 12.18
C GLY A 268 13.29 -6.72 11.53
N GLU A 269 14.01 -7.49 12.35
CA GLU A 269 15.04 -8.45 11.88
C GLU A 269 14.47 -9.66 11.12
N LEU A 270 13.17 -9.95 11.28
CA LEU A 270 12.50 -10.99 10.51
C LEU A 270 12.10 -10.53 9.10
N ALA A 271 12.17 -9.22 8.82
CA ALA A 271 11.74 -8.68 7.55
C ALA A 271 12.63 -9.19 6.39
N PRO A 272 12.04 -9.86 5.37
CA PRO A 272 12.80 -10.41 4.26
C PRO A 272 13.71 -9.39 3.55
N ALA A 273 13.21 -8.17 3.30
CA ALA A 273 13.99 -7.10 2.69
C ALA A 273 15.18 -6.67 3.56
N LYS A 274 14.97 -6.51 4.88
CA LYS A 274 16.04 -6.16 5.83
C LYS A 274 17.10 -7.26 5.94
N ARG A 275 16.70 -8.53 5.92
CA ARG A 275 17.66 -9.66 5.91
C ARG A 275 18.54 -9.67 4.66
N MET A 276 17.97 -9.42 3.48
CA MET A 276 18.76 -9.25 2.26
C MET A 276 19.76 -8.09 2.39
N TRP A 277 19.28 -6.95 2.90
CA TRP A 277 20.09 -5.76 3.12
C TRP A 277 21.24 -6.01 4.09
N GLN A 278 20.97 -6.61 5.24
CA GLN A 278 21.98 -6.93 6.26
C GLN A 278 23.03 -7.89 5.71
N ALA A 279 22.60 -8.97 5.03
CA ALA A 279 23.51 -9.93 4.41
C ALA A 279 24.43 -9.28 3.37
N LEU A 280 23.91 -8.35 2.56
CA LEU A 280 24.71 -7.60 1.59
C LEU A 280 25.68 -6.62 2.26
N ARG A 281 25.29 -5.96 3.36
CA ARG A 281 26.20 -5.09 4.11
C ARG A 281 27.34 -5.87 4.76
N ASP A 282 27.03 -6.99 5.40
CA ASP A 282 28.02 -7.86 6.01
C ASP A 282 28.98 -8.45 4.97
N ALA A 283 28.46 -8.75 3.77
CA ALA A 283 29.25 -9.26 2.65
C ALA A 283 30.36 -8.30 2.20
N ARG A 284 30.22 -6.98 2.42
CA ARG A 284 31.24 -5.99 2.01
C ARG A 284 32.59 -6.18 2.71
N SER A 285 32.58 -6.65 3.95
CA SER A 285 33.78 -6.90 4.77
C SER A 285 34.10 -8.38 4.95
N ALA A 286 33.29 -9.27 4.39
CA ALA A 286 33.42 -10.71 4.58
C ALA A 286 34.43 -11.35 3.60
N SER A 287 34.96 -12.51 3.98
CA SER A 287 35.70 -13.38 3.07
C SER A 287 34.77 -13.99 2.02
N ALA A 288 35.31 -14.42 0.87
CA ALA A 288 34.50 -15.04 -0.18
C ALA A 288 33.69 -16.24 0.31
N GLY A 289 34.23 -17.07 1.21
CA GLY A 289 33.48 -18.19 1.82
C GLY A 289 32.27 -17.72 2.62
N GLN A 290 32.44 -16.70 3.47
CA GLN A 290 31.35 -16.10 4.24
C GLN A 290 30.30 -15.43 3.34
N VAL A 291 30.70 -14.79 2.24
CA VAL A 291 29.76 -14.22 1.25
C VAL A 291 28.86 -15.31 0.64
N VAL A 292 29.36 -16.53 0.43
CA VAL A 292 28.52 -17.63 -0.07
C VAL A 292 27.37 -17.94 0.90
N GLU A 293 27.67 -17.97 2.20
CA GLU A 293 26.67 -18.24 3.26
C GLU A 293 25.66 -17.09 3.38
N LEU A 294 26.16 -15.84 3.46
CA LEU A 294 25.32 -14.63 3.56
C LEU A 294 24.36 -14.52 2.36
N ILE A 295 24.86 -14.72 1.14
CA ILE A 295 24.03 -14.59 -0.06
C ILE A 295 23.11 -15.80 -0.25
N SER A 296 23.48 -16.98 0.27
CA SER A 296 22.54 -18.11 0.34
C SER A 296 21.35 -17.78 1.22
N ASP A 297 21.57 -17.13 2.36
CA ASP A 297 20.49 -16.65 3.23
C ASP A 297 19.65 -15.55 2.55
N ALA A 298 20.32 -14.57 1.91
CA ALA A 298 19.66 -13.51 1.15
C ALA A 298 18.76 -14.06 0.03
N LEU A 299 19.16 -15.11 -0.68
CA LEU A 299 18.34 -15.77 -1.71
C LEU A 299 17.10 -16.48 -1.14
N ILE A 300 17.15 -16.94 0.12
CA ILE A 300 15.97 -17.47 0.80
C ILE A 300 15.06 -16.31 1.21
N SER A 301 15.61 -15.24 1.80
CA SER A 301 14.85 -14.01 2.10
C SER A 301 14.20 -13.40 0.86
N PHE A 302 14.86 -13.43 -0.30
CA PHE A 302 14.29 -12.98 -1.56
C PHE A 302 13.00 -13.74 -1.92
N ARG A 303 12.95 -15.04 -1.64
CA ARG A 303 11.76 -15.87 -1.88
C ARG A 303 10.65 -15.56 -0.87
N ASP A 304 11.00 -15.36 0.40
CA ASP A 304 10.04 -14.94 1.43
C ASP A 304 9.41 -13.58 1.07
N TRP A 305 10.23 -12.62 0.63
CA TRP A 305 9.79 -11.29 0.16
C TRP A 305 8.85 -11.38 -1.05
N SER A 306 9.13 -12.31 -1.97
CA SER A 306 8.39 -12.45 -3.23
C SER A 306 6.96 -13.00 -3.06
N ASP A 307 6.60 -13.55 -1.89
CA ASP A 307 5.28 -14.16 -1.66
C ASP A 307 4.70 -13.76 -0.30
N ARG A 308 3.89 -12.70 -0.31
CA ARG A 308 3.17 -12.19 0.86
C ARG A 308 1.96 -13.04 1.28
N THR A 309 1.61 -14.07 0.51
CA THR A 309 0.52 -15.01 0.87
C THR A 309 0.96 -16.09 1.86
N ARG A 310 2.22 -16.00 2.32
CA ARG A 310 2.83 -16.89 3.29
C ARG A 310 3.56 -16.05 4.33
N LEU A 311 3.66 -16.61 5.54
CA LEU A 311 4.49 -16.02 6.59
C LEU A 311 5.97 -16.26 6.26
N PRO A 312 6.83 -15.23 6.36
CA PRO A 312 8.28 -15.41 6.24
C PRO A 312 8.85 -16.35 7.28
N ARG A 313 10.00 -16.96 6.98
CA ARG A 313 10.67 -17.87 7.91
C ARG A 313 11.01 -17.18 9.23
N GLY A 314 10.76 -17.90 10.33
CA GLY A 314 10.88 -17.38 11.70
C GLY A 314 9.56 -16.91 12.29
N VAL A 315 8.49 -16.82 11.50
CA VAL A 315 7.13 -16.52 11.99
C VAL A 315 6.28 -17.79 11.93
N GLN A 316 5.55 -18.07 13.01
CA GLN A 316 4.65 -19.22 13.10
C GLN A 316 3.20 -18.75 13.01
N ALA A 317 2.39 -19.47 12.24
CA ALA A 317 0.94 -19.26 12.22
C ALA A 317 0.33 -19.69 13.56
N ASP A 318 -0.64 -18.92 14.06
CA ASP A 318 -1.50 -19.35 15.15
C ASP A 318 -2.51 -20.37 14.63
N PRO A 319 -2.46 -21.64 15.09
CA PRO A 319 -3.41 -22.66 14.65
C PRO A 319 -4.85 -22.42 15.10
N ASN A 320 -5.09 -21.47 16.02
CA ASN A 320 -6.41 -21.16 16.54
C ASN A 320 -7.08 -19.96 15.85
N SER A 321 -6.40 -19.32 14.90
CA SER A 321 -6.91 -18.19 14.14
C SER A 321 -7.23 -18.60 12.71
N ASP A 322 -8.24 -17.96 12.11
CA ASP A 322 -8.55 -18.14 10.69
C ASP A 322 -7.44 -17.56 9.81
N ILE A 323 -6.78 -16.51 10.29
CA ILE A 323 -5.60 -15.92 9.69
C ILE A 323 -4.55 -15.54 10.74
N THR A 324 -3.29 -15.69 10.39
CA THR A 324 -2.18 -15.00 11.04
C THR A 324 -1.61 -13.97 10.10
N LEU A 325 -1.56 -12.71 10.55
CA LEU A 325 -0.96 -11.58 9.87
C LEU A 325 0.34 -11.21 10.60
N VAL A 326 1.34 -10.74 9.88
CA VAL A 326 2.54 -10.17 10.48
C VAL A 326 2.97 -8.90 9.73
N TYR A 327 3.17 -7.82 10.48
CA TYR A 327 3.85 -6.62 10.00
C TYR A 327 5.36 -6.84 10.02
N LEU A 328 5.99 -6.70 8.85
CA LEU A 328 7.43 -6.74 8.66
C LEU A 328 7.81 -5.78 7.54
N ASN A 329 8.75 -4.86 7.79
CA ASN A 329 9.12 -3.82 6.81
C ASN A 329 7.91 -2.98 6.41
N ASN A 330 7.09 -2.57 7.38
CA ASN A 330 5.87 -1.81 7.14
C ASN A 330 4.98 -2.45 6.04
N THR A 331 4.98 -3.78 5.97
CA THR A 331 4.28 -4.59 4.97
C THR A 331 3.56 -5.72 5.68
N LEU A 332 2.38 -6.09 5.18
CA LEU A 332 1.64 -7.26 5.66
C LEU A 332 1.98 -8.52 4.86
N TYR A 333 2.33 -9.56 5.61
CA TYR A 333 2.36 -10.96 5.17
C TYR A 333 1.29 -11.72 5.92
N ALA A 334 0.73 -12.76 5.31
CA ALA A 334 -0.29 -13.55 6.00
C ALA A 334 -0.18 -15.05 5.74
N ASN A 335 -0.78 -15.83 6.61
CA ASN A 335 -1.15 -17.21 6.37
C ASN A 335 -2.60 -17.41 6.82
N ALA A 336 -3.46 -17.75 5.88
CA ALA A 336 -4.85 -18.05 6.15
C ALA A 336 -5.06 -19.57 6.15
N THR A 337 -5.74 -20.06 7.18
CA THR A 337 -5.93 -21.49 7.47
C THR A 337 -7.35 -21.97 7.15
N SER A 338 -8.32 -21.05 7.15
CA SER A 338 -9.76 -21.32 7.14
C SER A 338 -10.52 -20.20 6.40
N PHE A 339 -11.30 -20.53 5.36
CA PHE A 339 -12.01 -19.56 4.53
C PHE A 339 -13.50 -19.82 4.33
N ASN A 340 -14.01 -20.96 4.80
CA ASN A 340 -15.32 -21.48 4.38
C ASN A 340 -16.40 -21.43 5.49
N ASN A 341 -16.05 -20.90 6.67
CA ASN A 341 -16.90 -20.99 7.85
C ASN A 341 -17.71 -19.71 8.14
N TRP A 342 -17.44 -18.60 7.45
CA TRP A 342 -18.17 -17.34 7.66
C TRP A 342 -19.43 -17.32 6.79
N ARG A 343 -20.58 -17.69 7.37
CA ARG A 343 -21.88 -17.63 6.70
C ARG A 343 -22.84 -16.78 7.52
N GLY A 344 -23.46 -15.79 6.89
CA GLY A 344 -24.41 -14.92 7.57
C GLY A 344 -23.74 -13.76 8.31
N PRO A 345 -24.45 -12.63 8.50
CA PRO A 345 -24.14 -11.67 9.54
C PRO A 345 -24.01 -12.35 10.91
N GLY A 346 -23.08 -11.90 11.72
CA GLY A 346 -22.81 -12.48 13.05
C GLY A 346 -21.75 -13.57 13.07
N ALA A 347 -21.20 -13.97 11.91
CA ALA A 347 -20.04 -14.87 11.87
C ALA A 347 -18.84 -14.26 12.61
N ILE A 348 -18.07 -15.10 13.30
CA ILE A 348 -16.86 -14.68 14.01
C ILE A 348 -15.65 -14.95 13.12
N PHE A 349 -14.92 -13.89 12.82
CA PHE A 349 -13.62 -13.94 12.18
C PHE A 349 -12.51 -13.80 13.23
N LYS A 350 -11.53 -14.71 13.21
CA LYS A 350 -10.39 -14.69 14.14
C LYS A 350 -9.08 -14.37 13.43
N ALA A 351 -8.44 -13.28 13.82
CA ALA A 351 -7.11 -12.91 13.34
C ALA A 351 -6.11 -12.88 14.49
N THR A 352 -4.95 -13.50 14.29
CA THR A 352 -3.75 -13.16 15.07
C THR A 352 -2.96 -12.14 14.27
N VAL A 353 -2.70 -10.99 14.88
CA VAL A 353 -1.90 -9.92 14.30
C VAL A 353 -0.58 -9.84 15.06
N LEU A 354 0.51 -10.08 14.34
CA LEU A 354 1.86 -10.03 14.85
C LEU A 354 2.54 -8.77 14.34
N ASN A 355 3.45 -8.23 15.14
CA ASN A 355 4.30 -7.10 14.77
C ASN A 355 5.75 -7.50 15.00
N GLY A 356 6.51 -7.60 13.90
CA GLY A 356 7.95 -7.85 13.96
C GLY A 356 8.80 -6.59 13.85
N ASP A 357 8.21 -5.44 13.55
CA ASP A 357 8.90 -4.16 13.45
C ASP A 357 9.07 -3.51 14.85
N HIS A 358 10.01 -2.57 14.96
CA HIS A 358 10.37 -1.90 16.22
C HIS A 358 9.60 -0.60 16.46
N PHE A 359 8.41 -0.49 15.88
CA PHE A 359 7.47 0.60 16.07
C PHE A 359 6.05 0.06 16.17
N ILE A 360 5.14 0.92 16.64
CA ILE A 360 3.74 0.55 16.81
C ILE A 360 3.09 0.45 15.42
N HIS A 361 2.38 -0.64 15.19
CA HIS A 361 1.40 -0.73 14.11
C HIS A 361 0.00 -0.64 14.68
N ALA A 362 -0.97 -0.26 13.88
CA ALA A 362 -2.36 -0.49 14.19
C ALA A 362 -2.98 -1.49 13.21
N TYR A 363 -4.13 -2.04 13.61
CA TYR A 363 -4.89 -2.98 12.82
C TYR A 363 -6.33 -2.52 12.70
N VAL A 364 -6.78 -2.36 11.45
CA VAL A 364 -8.17 -2.11 11.11
C VAL A 364 -8.67 -3.24 10.24
N ASN A 365 -9.91 -3.67 10.49
CA ASN A 365 -10.65 -4.51 9.56
C ASN A 365 -11.82 -3.73 8.94
N VAL A 366 -11.98 -3.83 7.62
CA VAL A 366 -13.15 -3.35 6.89
C VAL A 366 -13.90 -4.56 6.37
N ASP A 367 -15.21 -4.57 6.63
CA ASP A 367 -16.16 -5.48 6.00
C ASP A 367 -17.04 -4.67 5.04
N PHE A 368 -17.29 -5.24 3.88
CA PHE A 368 -17.97 -4.58 2.78
C PHE A 368 -19.39 -5.10 2.67
N GLY A 369 -20.35 -4.19 2.80
CA GLY A 369 -21.77 -4.46 2.58
C GLY A 369 -22.22 -4.01 1.19
N GLY A 370 -23.04 -4.84 0.53
CA GLY A 370 -23.74 -4.46 -0.70
C GLY A 370 -23.50 -5.40 -1.88
N SER A 371 -24.50 -5.49 -2.76
CA SER A 371 -24.39 -6.24 -4.01
C SER A 371 -23.50 -5.50 -5.02
N ARG A 372 -22.82 -6.24 -5.89
CA ARG A 372 -22.08 -5.70 -7.04
C ARG A 372 -22.94 -4.67 -7.77
N GLY A 373 -22.43 -3.45 -7.90
CA GLY A 373 -23.06 -2.42 -8.69
C GLY A 373 -23.22 -2.83 -10.18
N TRP A 374 -24.34 -2.45 -10.80
CA TRP A 374 -24.59 -2.60 -12.25
C TRP A 374 -23.59 -1.77 -13.10
N GLU A 375 -22.95 -0.79 -12.48
CA GLU A 375 -22.06 0.22 -13.06
C GLU A 375 -20.76 -0.34 -13.65
N ASN A 376 -20.53 -1.63 -13.41
CA ASN A 376 -19.35 -2.38 -13.84
C ASN A 376 -19.55 -3.12 -15.15
N GLN A 377 -20.78 -3.20 -15.65
CA GLN A 377 -21.11 -3.93 -16.88
C GLN A 377 -20.56 -3.26 -18.15
N PHE A 378 -20.16 -1.99 -18.08
CA PHE A 378 -19.80 -1.16 -19.23
C PHE A 378 -18.29 -0.84 -19.32
N GLN A 379 -17.46 -1.48 -18.47
CA GLN A 379 -16.03 -1.21 -18.33
C GLN A 379 -15.13 -2.39 -18.75
N GLN A 380 -15.60 -3.26 -19.64
CA GLN A 380 -14.75 -4.35 -20.15
C GLN A 380 -13.85 -3.85 -21.28
N SER A 381 -12.54 -3.86 -21.00
CA SER A 381 -11.47 -3.47 -21.92
C SER A 381 -10.49 -4.63 -22.21
N GLY A 382 -10.91 -5.87 -21.95
CA GLY A 382 -10.12 -7.09 -22.19
C GLY A 382 -9.26 -7.56 -21.01
N GLY A 383 -9.22 -6.80 -19.91
CA GLY A 383 -8.60 -7.19 -18.63
C GLY A 383 -9.60 -7.76 -17.61
N PRO A 384 -9.11 -8.42 -16.54
CA PRO A 384 -9.96 -9.05 -15.53
C PRO A 384 -10.61 -8.05 -14.57
N GLY A 385 -10.05 -6.86 -14.34
CA GLY A 385 -10.52 -5.87 -13.36
C GLY A 385 -12.00 -5.50 -13.49
N GLY A 386 -12.50 -5.32 -14.72
CA GLY A 386 -13.94 -5.09 -14.97
C GLY A 386 -14.86 -6.24 -14.53
N SER A 387 -14.31 -7.43 -14.28
CA SER A 387 -15.04 -8.56 -13.68
C SER A 387 -14.87 -8.69 -12.16
N HIS A 388 -13.87 -8.03 -11.54
CA HIS A 388 -13.48 -8.17 -10.11
C HIS A 388 -13.84 -6.98 -9.21
N THR A 389 -14.29 -5.89 -9.80
CA THR A 389 -14.70 -4.62 -9.18
C THR A 389 -15.82 -4.67 -8.13
N PHE A 390 -15.73 -3.76 -7.14
CA PHE A 390 -16.77 -3.45 -6.16
C PHE A 390 -17.91 -2.61 -6.77
N GLY A 391 -17.58 -1.76 -7.74
CA GLY A 391 -18.50 -0.75 -8.25
C GLY A 391 -18.63 0.37 -7.24
N ARG A 392 -19.82 0.54 -6.66
CA ARG A 392 -20.08 1.47 -5.56
C ARG A 392 -20.60 0.69 -4.37
N VAL A 393 -20.01 0.90 -3.21
CA VAL A 393 -20.37 0.20 -1.97
C VAL A 393 -20.37 1.15 -0.78
N HIS A 394 -21.25 0.88 0.17
CA HIS A 394 -21.11 1.45 1.51
C HIS A 394 -20.07 0.63 2.27
N TRP A 395 -19.28 1.30 3.10
CA TRP A 395 -18.19 0.66 3.84
C TRP A 395 -18.25 1.03 5.32
N TRP A 396 -17.77 0.12 6.16
CA TRP A 396 -17.71 0.32 7.59
C TRP A 396 -16.44 -0.34 8.16
N MET A 397 -15.80 0.32 9.12
CA MET A 397 -14.64 -0.21 9.83
C MET A 397 -15.14 -0.97 11.08
N ASN A 398 -14.82 -2.25 11.20
CA ASN A 398 -15.36 -3.14 12.24
C ASN A 398 -14.64 -3.07 13.59
N THR A 399 -13.42 -2.57 13.61
CA THR A 399 -12.59 -2.39 14.81
C THR A 399 -13.03 -1.10 15.56
N ALA A 400 -12.67 -0.80 16.82
CA ALA A 400 -13.40 0.18 17.69
C ALA A 400 -12.85 1.64 17.75
N LEU A 401 -13.74 2.64 17.95
CA LEU A 401 -13.50 4.10 17.88
C LEU A 401 -12.29 4.61 18.69
N PRO A 402 -11.62 5.73 18.32
CA PRO A 402 -12.03 6.78 17.36
C PRO A 402 -11.50 6.60 15.93
N LEU A 403 -10.52 5.73 15.70
CA LEU A 403 -10.10 5.32 14.34
C LEU A 403 -10.46 3.88 14.02
N ASN A 404 -11.17 3.19 14.91
CA ASN A 404 -11.47 1.79 14.68
C ASN A 404 -10.17 0.97 14.60
N SER A 405 -9.16 1.25 15.42
CA SER A 405 -7.82 0.67 15.24
C SER A 405 -7.31 -0.01 16.50
N ILE A 406 -6.86 -1.26 16.36
CA ILE A 406 -6.27 -2.04 17.45
C ILE A 406 -4.76 -1.84 17.41
N ILE A 407 -4.19 -1.28 18.47
CA ILE A 407 -2.75 -1.09 18.60
C ILE A 407 -2.05 -2.45 18.76
N VAL A 408 -1.08 -2.71 17.90
CA VAL A 408 -0.21 -3.89 17.97
C VAL A 408 1.17 -3.42 18.43
N PRO A 409 1.62 -3.79 19.64
CA PRO A 409 2.87 -3.29 20.21
C PRO A 409 4.07 -3.67 19.32
N PRO A 410 5.18 -2.93 19.39
CA PRO A 410 6.41 -3.29 18.65
C PRO A 410 6.97 -4.64 19.12
N ALA A 411 7.82 -5.24 18.28
CA ALA A 411 8.68 -6.33 18.71
C ALA A 411 9.63 -5.89 19.84
N SER A 412 10.08 -6.85 20.63
CA SER A 412 11.10 -6.63 21.65
C SER A 412 12.40 -6.07 21.04
N ALA A 413 13.21 -5.40 21.85
CA ALA A 413 14.45 -4.77 21.39
C ALA A 413 15.46 -5.76 20.77
N ASP A 414 15.39 -7.05 21.14
CA ASP A 414 16.21 -8.12 20.55
C ASP A 414 15.61 -8.71 19.26
N GLY A 415 14.41 -8.28 18.86
CA GLY A 415 13.69 -8.77 17.68
C GLY A 415 13.19 -10.20 17.78
N ILE A 416 13.28 -10.84 18.96
CA ILE A 416 12.91 -12.25 19.15
C ILE A 416 11.42 -12.39 19.48
N THR A 417 10.90 -11.52 20.35
CA THR A 417 9.50 -11.54 20.76
C THR A 417 8.71 -10.57 19.91
N LEU A 418 7.83 -11.12 19.08
CA LEU A 418 6.91 -10.31 18.28
C LEU A 418 5.85 -9.68 19.17
N GLY A 419 5.50 -8.43 18.86
CA GLY A 419 4.26 -7.85 19.35
C GLY A 419 3.08 -8.67 18.84
N ARG A 420 2.01 -8.74 19.64
CA ARG A 420 0.87 -9.60 19.32
C ARG A 420 -0.45 -9.01 19.78
N HIS A 421 -1.47 -9.20 18.96
CA HIS A 421 -2.86 -9.09 19.35
C HIS A 421 -3.67 -10.24 18.75
N ASN A 422 -4.64 -10.75 19.50
CA ASN A 422 -5.65 -11.66 18.95
C ASN A 422 -6.94 -10.87 18.82
N VAL A 423 -7.52 -10.87 17.63
CA VAL A 423 -8.70 -10.09 17.28
C VAL A 423 -9.82 -11.05 16.91
N GLU A 424 -10.96 -10.88 17.56
CA GLU A 424 -12.21 -11.49 17.15
C GLU A 424 -13.13 -10.39 16.62
N THR A 425 -13.61 -10.56 15.39
CA THR A 425 -14.50 -9.60 14.73
C THR A 425 -15.82 -10.28 14.41
N ILE A 426 -16.92 -9.64 14.81
CA ILE A 426 -18.27 -10.05 14.40
C ILE A 426 -18.54 -9.39 13.05
N LEU A 427 -18.74 -10.19 12.01
CA LEU A 427 -18.99 -9.67 10.67
C LEU A 427 -20.40 -9.10 10.57
N ASN A 428 -20.51 -7.94 9.94
CA ASN A 428 -21.77 -7.18 9.83
C ASN A 428 -22.52 -7.55 8.56
N TYR A 429 -21.82 -8.00 7.53
CA TYR A 429 -22.37 -8.30 6.22
C TYR A 429 -22.16 -9.76 5.82
N ASP A 430 -22.97 -10.24 4.88
CA ASP A 430 -22.64 -11.47 4.17
C ASP A 430 -21.40 -11.23 3.31
N ALA A 431 -20.35 -12.01 3.55
CA ALA A 431 -19.12 -11.90 2.79
C ALA A 431 -19.42 -12.04 1.28
N PRO A 432 -19.05 -11.03 0.45
CA PRO A 432 -19.15 -11.15 -0.99
C PRO A 432 -18.41 -12.40 -1.49
N GLN A 433 -18.81 -12.94 -2.64
CA GLN A 433 -18.16 -14.12 -3.23
C GLN A 433 -16.67 -13.95 -3.54
N ARG A 434 -16.12 -12.72 -3.49
CA ARG A 434 -14.76 -12.41 -3.94
C ARG A 434 -13.91 -11.61 -2.98
N ILE A 435 -14.46 -10.66 -2.22
CA ILE A 435 -13.69 -10.00 -1.16
C ILE A 435 -14.47 -10.22 0.10
N LYS A 436 -13.88 -10.99 1.01
CA LYS A 436 -14.48 -11.30 2.29
C LYS A 436 -14.11 -10.26 3.32
N LEU A 437 -12.83 -9.90 3.41
CA LEU A 437 -12.30 -9.02 4.44
C LEU A 437 -11.11 -8.21 3.94
N TYR A 438 -10.94 -7.03 4.50
CA TYR A 438 -9.80 -6.16 4.26
C TYR A 438 -9.15 -5.74 5.58
N GLN A 439 -7.82 -5.72 5.60
CA GLN A 439 -7.00 -5.54 6.78
C GLN A 439 -5.84 -4.60 6.45
N PHE A 440 -5.56 -3.64 7.32
CA PHE A 440 -4.47 -2.68 7.10
C PHE A 440 -4.00 -2.00 8.36
N ASP A 441 -2.86 -1.34 8.24
CA ASP A 441 -2.39 -0.36 9.23
C ASP A 441 -2.81 1.07 8.86
N PRO A 442 -3.69 1.71 9.65
CA PRO A 442 -4.08 3.11 9.45
C PRO A 442 -3.05 4.14 9.95
N LEU A 443 -2.00 3.74 10.66
CA LEU A 443 -0.96 4.67 11.15
C LEU A 443 0.18 4.85 10.14
N HIS A 444 0.49 3.77 9.41
CA HIS A 444 1.61 3.68 8.48
C HIS A 444 1.15 3.20 7.09
N HIS A 445 0.12 3.86 6.56
CA HIS A 445 -0.64 3.35 5.42
C HIS A 445 0.07 3.63 4.08
N ASP A 446 0.79 2.62 3.57
CA ASP A 446 1.33 2.61 2.19
C ASP A 446 1.04 1.25 1.53
N VAL A 447 1.78 0.22 1.91
CA VAL A 447 1.63 -1.16 1.38
C VAL A 447 1.25 -2.18 2.46
N ALA A 448 1.13 -1.75 3.72
CA ALA A 448 0.72 -2.53 4.90
C ALA A 448 -0.75 -2.93 4.85
N VAL A 449 -1.11 -3.70 3.83
CA VAL A 449 -2.48 -4.03 3.46
C VAL A 449 -2.58 -5.49 3.07
N TYR A 450 -3.66 -6.15 3.49
CA TYR A 450 -3.97 -7.52 3.11
C TYR A 450 -5.48 -7.71 2.98
N SER A 451 -5.90 -8.50 1.99
CA SER A 451 -7.32 -8.71 1.70
C SER A 451 -7.60 -10.19 1.48
N LEU A 452 -8.72 -10.67 1.99
CA LEU A 452 -9.13 -12.07 1.86
C LEU A 452 -10.19 -12.20 0.79
N HIS A 453 -9.99 -13.16 -0.13
CA HIS A 453 -10.88 -13.44 -1.25
C HIS A 453 -11.69 -14.73 -1.06
#